data_AF-A0AA40A259-F1
#
_entry.id   AF-A0AA40A259-F1
#
_cell.length_a   1.000
_cell.length_b   1.000
_cell.length_c   1.000
_cell.angle_alpha   90.00
_cell.angle_beta   90.00
_cell.angle_gamma   90.00
#
_symmetry.space_group_name_H-M   'P 1'
#
loop_
_entity.id
_entity.type
_entity.pdbx_description
1 polymer ?
#
loop_
_entity_poly.entity_id
_entity_poly.type
_entity_poly.pdbx_seq_one_letter_code
_entity_poly.pdbx_strand_id
1 'polypeptide(L)'
;MARGFHVDVPSLQGIQNIDLWKRAINSALQLRGLTLYIEKGVPEPDGAHEKAQWEQDRAFINGILLKSIVDEIDVTGSMKASGWLPSEKDPKKTYDLIVKCVVFLNKSDMSYLLHDFTHMDRKNFYSLRSYMAKAHYLKERLRLAGYGLGESQGVAFVLWGLKNAHPDHHAGWIQKFDDGSLTWAALMTDLQDLSEMEPQYPRRRGPSASTGGM
;
A
#
# COMPACT_ATOMS: atom_id res chain seq x y z
N MET A 1 25.40 29.85 20.98
CA MET A 1 24.72 29.57 19.70
C MET A 1 24.18 28.16 19.75
N ALA A 2 22.87 27.98 19.99
CA ALA A 2 22.26 26.66 20.02
C ALA A 2 22.09 26.15 18.59
N ARG A 3 22.68 24.99 18.26
CA ARG A 3 22.41 24.29 17.01
C ARG A 3 20.91 23.97 16.98
N GLY A 4 20.18 24.59 16.07
CA GLY A 4 18.75 24.32 15.89
C GLY A 4 18.56 22.85 15.52
N PHE A 5 17.96 22.08 16.42
CA PHE A 5 17.51 20.73 16.11
C PHE A 5 16.36 20.86 15.11
N HIS A 6 16.64 20.60 13.83
CA HIS A 6 15.62 20.46 12.80
C HIS A 6 15.14 19.01 12.81
N VAL A 7 13.86 18.79 13.14
CA VAL A 7 13.24 17.47 12.98
C VAL A 7 12.67 17.42 11.58
N ASP A 8 13.32 16.64 10.71
CA ASP A 8 12.80 16.37 9.38
C ASP A 8 11.60 15.43 9.48
N VAL A 9 10.44 15.92 9.06
CA VAL A 9 9.24 15.10 8.91
C VAL A 9 9.36 14.37 7.58
N PRO A 10 9.40 13.02 7.56
CA PRO A 10 9.47 12.28 6.32
C PRO A 10 8.16 12.44 5.54
N SER A 11 8.24 12.31 4.21
CA SER A 11 7.04 12.23 3.38
C SER A 11 6.18 11.02 3.77
N LEU A 12 4.87 11.21 3.86
CA LEU A 12 3.89 10.18 4.17
C LEU A 12 3.65 9.30 2.95
N GLN A 13 4.18 8.07 2.99
CA GLN A 13 4.11 7.13 1.86
C GLN A 13 2.90 6.19 1.96
N GLY A 14 2.13 6.27 3.03
CA GLY A 14 0.95 5.43 3.25
C GLY A 14 1.01 4.75 4.60
N ILE A 15 0.36 3.59 4.71
CA ILE A 15 0.32 2.85 5.98
C ILE A 15 1.71 2.39 6.44
N GLN A 16 2.61 2.09 5.49
CA GLN A 16 3.90 1.46 5.74
C GLN A 16 4.85 2.33 6.56
N ASN A 17 4.66 3.66 6.52
CA ASN A 17 5.44 4.60 7.30
C ASN A 17 4.59 5.51 8.19
N ILE A 18 3.29 5.21 8.37
CA ILE A 18 2.39 6.07 9.14
C ILE A 18 2.86 6.26 10.58
N ASP A 19 3.38 5.23 11.24
CA ASP A 19 3.85 5.33 12.62
C ASP A 19 5.17 6.09 12.75
N LEU A 20 6.04 5.99 11.74
CA LEU A 20 7.24 6.82 11.65
C LEU A 20 6.86 8.28 11.43
N TRP A 21 5.93 8.54 10.51
CA TRP A 21 5.40 9.87 10.22
C TRP A 21 4.75 10.49 11.46
N LYS A 22 3.87 9.77 12.15
CA LYS A 22 3.22 10.22 13.39
C LYS A 22 4.24 10.59 14.47
N ARG A 23 5.29 9.78 14.65
CA ARG A 23 6.37 10.08 15.60
C ARG A 23 7.14 11.33 15.21
N ALA A 24 7.50 11.48 13.93
CA ALA A 24 8.22 12.66 13.45
C ALA A 24 7.40 13.95 13.59
N ILE A 25 6.10 13.92 13.28
CA ILE A 25 5.18 15.03 13.55
C ILE A 25 5.17 15.38 15.05
N ASN A 26 4.95 14.39 15.91
CA ASN A 26 4.91 14.64 17.36
C ASN A 26 6.23 15.22 17.89
N SER A 27 7.38 14.71 17.44
CA SER A 27 8.70 15.26 17.81
C SER A 27 8.89 16.69 17.32
N ALA A 28 8.47 17.01 16.08
CA ALA A 28 8.55 18.36 15.54
C ALA A 28 7.68 19.36 16.31
N LEU A 29 6.49 18.93 16.76
CA LEU A 29 5.59 19.77 17.57
C LEU A 29 6.04 19.89 19.02
N GLN A 30 6.57 18.82 19.61
CA GLN A 30 7.03 18.79 20.99
C GLN A 30 8.16 19.79 21.22
N LEU A 31 9.09 19.95 20.27
CA LEU A 31 10.16 20.94 20.34
C LEU A 31 9.66 22.38 20.45
N ARG A 32 8.41 22.64 20.07
CA ARG A 32 7.77 23.96 20.10
C ARG A 32 6.63 24.05 21.12
N GLY A 33 6.38 23.01 21.91
CA GLY A 33 5.26 22.95 22.83
C GLY A 33 3.88 22.90 22.17
N LEU A 34 3.80 22.50 20.90
CA LEU A 34 2.58 22.58 20.07
C LEU A 34 1.78 21.28 19.99
N THR A 35 2.20 20.21 20.69
CA THR A 35 1.60 18.87 20.55
C THR A 35 0.09 18.83 20.84
N LEU A 36 -0.37 19.65 21.78
CA LEU A 36 -1.79 19.70 22.18
C LEU A 36 -2.73 20.09 21.04
N TYR A 37 -2.25 20.83 20.04
CA TYR A 37 -3.05 21.25 18.88
C TYR A 37 -3.54 20.07 18.03
N ILE A 38 -2.78 18.97 17.95
CA ILE A 38 -3.20 17.77 17.19
C ILE A 38 -3.82 16.70 18.10
N GLU A 39 -3.38 16.62 19.37
CA GLU A 39 -3.92 15.64 20.33
C GLU A 39 -5.35 15.98 20.75
N LYS A 40 -5.57 17.21 21.23
CA LYS A 40 -6.82 17.63 21.87
C LYS A 40 -7.55 18.71 21.07
N GLY A 41 -6.81 19.48 20.27
CA GLY A 41 -7.33 20.68 19.64
C GLY A 41 -7.34 21.81 20.65
N VAL A 42 -6.65 22.90 20.34
CA VAL A 42 -6.60 24.08 21.22
C VAL A 42 -7.69 25.06 20.77
N PRO A 43 -8.63 25.44 21.66
CA PRO A 43 -9.67 26.41 21.33
C PRO A 43 -9.09 27.80 21.10
N GLU A 44 -9.86 28.66 20.43
CA GLU A 44 -9.49 30.05 20.21
C GLU A 44 -9.43 30.81 21.56
N PRO A 45 -8.36 31.58 21.82
CA PRO A 45 -8.24 32.39 23.03
C PRO A 45 -8.99 33.73 22.90
N ASP A 46 -9.45 34.28 24.03
CA ASP A 46 -10.24 35.52 24.07
C ASP A 46 -9.40 36.79 23.83
N GLY A 47 -8.09 36.73 24.04
CA GLY A 47 -7.18 37.87 23.93
C GLY A 47 -6.61 38.07 22.52
N ALA A 48 -6.53 39.32 22.06
CA ALA A 48 -6.09 39.64 20.69
C ALA A 48 -4.63 39.23 20.40
N HIS A 49 -3.74 39.29 21.40
CA HIS A 49 -2.34 38.90 21.23
C HIS A 49 -2.18 37.37 21.21
N GLU A 50 -2.86 36.69 22.13
CA GLU A 50 -2.93 35.24 22.22
C GLU A 50 -3.56 34.65 20.96
N LYS A 51 -4.57 35.32 20.39
CA LYS A 51 -5.21 34.93 19.13
C LYS A 51 -4.23 34.96 17.96
N ALA A 52 -3.41 36.02 17.85
CA ALA A 52 -2.42 36.10 16.78
C ALA A 52 -1.40 34.95 16.86
N GLN A 53 -0.94 34.59 18.06
CA GLN A 53 -0.06 33.44 18.26
C GLN A 53 -0.77 32.12 17.92
N TRP A 54 -2.01 31.95 18.38
CA TRP A 54 -2.83 30.77 18.10
C TRP A 54 -3.06 30.56 16.59
N GLU A 55 -3.32 31.63 15.84
CA GLU A 55 -3.45 31.57 14.38
C GLU A 55 -2.14 31.18 13.70
N GLN A 56 -1.00 31.74 14.15
CA GLN A 56 0.33 31.41 13.63
C GLN A 56 0.70 29.94 13.90
N ASP A 57 0.46 29.45 15.12
CA ASP A 57 0.71 28.06 15.50
C ASP A 57 -0.09 27.11 14.61
N ARG A 58 -1.38 27.37 14.42
CA ARG A 58 -2.25 26.55 13.56
C ARG A 58 -1.79 26.56 12.11
N ALA A 59 -1.43 27.72 11.58
CA ALA A 59 -0.92 27.86 10.21
C ALA A 59 0.40 27.09 10.03
N PHE A 60 1.30 27.19 11.01
CA PHE A 60 2.57 26.46 11.01
C PHE A 60 2.35 24.94 11.01
N ILE A 61 1.48 24.44 11.89
CA ILE A 61 1.19 23.00 12.00
C ILE A 61 0.55 22.48 10.72
N ASN A 62 -0.49 23.16 10.20
CA ASN A 62 -1.10 22.79 8.92
C ASN A 62 -0.08 22.81 7.77
N GLY A 63 0.84 23.78 7.77
CA GLY A 63 1.93 23.86 6.80
C GLY A 63 2.82 22.62 6.83
N ILE A 64 3.19 22.13 8.02
CA ILE A 64 3.97 20.89 8.16
C ILE A 64 3.16 19.67 7.70
N LEU A 65 1.92 19.54 8.18
CA LEU A 65 1.06 18.39 7.86
C LEU A 65 0.89 18.26 6.35
N LEU A 66 0.49 19.33 5.67
CA LEU A 66 0.22 19.31 4.24
C LEU A 66 1.49 19.14 3.40
N LYS A 67 2.62 19.76 3.78
CA LYS A 67 3.91 19.56 3.08
C LYS A 67 4.45 18.14 3.22
N SER A 68 4.08 17.44 4.29
CA SER A 68 4.53 16.07 4.53
C SER A 68 3.73 15.02 3.76
N ILE A 69 2.63 15.39 3.08
CA ILE A 69 1.87 14.49 2.23
C ILE A 69 2.54 14.44 0.85
N VAL A 70 2.77 13.24 0.31
CA VAL A 70 3.15 13.04 -1.10
C VAL A 70 1.94 12.60 -1.92
N ASP A 71 1.90 13.04 -3.18
CA ASP A 71 0.77 12.81 -4.10
C ASP A 71 0.67 11.35 -4.58
N GLU A 72 1.67 10.49 -4.33
CA GLU A 72 1.68 9.10 -4.82
C GLU A 72 0.49 8.25 -4.36
N ILE A 73 -0.12 8.57 -3.22
CA ILE A 73 -1.24 7.83 -2.63
C ILE A 73 -2.55 8.63 -2.63
N ASP A 74 -2.63 9.74 -3.36
CA ASP A 74 -3.80 10.64 -3.47
C ASP A 74 -4.54 10.92 -2.13
N VAL A 75 -3.78 11.09 -1.04
CA VAL A 75 -4.34 11.45 0.27
C VAL A 75 -5.09 12.78 0.16
N THR A 76 -4.56 13.73 -0.61
CA THR A 76 -5.19 15.03 -0.85
C THR A 76 -6.55 14.90 -1.55
N GLY A 77 -6.68 14.05 -2.57
CA GLY A 77 -7.96 13.76 -3.22
C GLY A 77 -8.95 13.10 -2.27
N SER A 78 -8.49 12.12 -1.47
CA SER A 78 -9.30 11.46 -0.45
C SER A 78 -9.80 12.42 0.64
N MET A 79 -8.95 13.37 1.07
CA MET A 79 -9.32 14.42 2.02
C MET A 79 -10.41 15.33 1.43
N LYS A 80 -10.24 15.81 0.19
CA LYS A 80 -11.25 16.63 -0.51
C LYS A 80 -12.58 15.90 -0.66
N ALA A 81 -12.54 14.62 -1.06
CA ALA A 81 -13.73 13.78 -1.17
C ALA A 81 -14.43 13.57 0.19
N SER A 82 -13.66 13.62 1.29
CA SER A 82 -14.17 13.54 2.67
C SER A 82 -14.63 14.89 3.24
N GLY A 83 -14.71 15.94 2.41
CA GLY A 83 -15.20 17.27 2.81
C GLY A 83 -14.13 18.22 3.34
N TRP A 84 -12.84 17.90 3.17
CA TRP A 84 -11.77 18.84 3.52
C TRP A 84 -11.78 20.07 2.60
N LEU A 85 -11.68 21.24 3.20
CA LEU A 85 -11.59 22.51 2.48
C LEU A 85 -10.15 23.05 2.56
N PRO A 86 -9.61 23.64 1.49
CA PRO A 86 -8.31 24.32 1.53
C PRO A 86 -8.23 25.46 2.56
N SER A 87 -9.38 25.97 3.00
CA SER A 87 -9.52 26.98 4.05
C SER A 87 -9.60 26.40 5.47
N GLU A 88 -9.50 25.08 5.65
CA GLU A 88 -9.49 24.46 6.98
C GLU A 88 -8.27 24.94 7.77
N LYS A 89 -8.54 25.56 8.92
CA LYS A 89 -7.53 26.14 9.81
C LYS A 89 -7.26 25.27 11.03
N ASP A 90 -7.99 24.18 11.21
CA ASP A 90 -7.87 23.28 12.34
C ASP A 90 -6.86 22.15 12.13
N PRO A 91 -5.66 22.24 12.75
CA PRO A 91 -4.64 21.22 12.58
C PRO A 91 -5.08 19.86 13.13
N LYS A 92 -5.97 19.82 14.13
CA LYS A 92 -6.50 18.54 14.63
C LYS A 92 -7.35 17.87 13.57
N LYS A 93 -8.28 18.60 12.97
CA LYS A 93 -9.14 18.06 11.90
C LYS A 93 -8.31 17.61 10.71
N THR A 94 -7.33 18.42 10.31
CA THR A 94 -6.41 18.06 9.22
C THR A 94 -5.64 16.78 9.55
N TYR A 95 -5.03 16.68 10.73
CA TYR A 95 -4.29 15.50 11.17
C TYR A 95 -5.16 14.24 11.23
N ASP A 96 -6.30 14.32 11.91
CA ASP A 96 -7.22 13.19 12.08
C ASP A 96 -7.73 12.71 10.72
N LEU A 97 -7.97 13.64 9.78
CA LEU A 97 -8.41 13.31 8.44
C LEU A 97 -7.31 12.66 7.61
N ILE A 98 -6.07 13.14 7.67
CA ILE A 98 -4.92 12.50 7.01
C ILE A 98 -4.80 11.04 7.46
N VAL A 99 -4.81 10.81 8.79
CA VAL A 99 -4.71 9.46 9.36
C VAL A 99 -5.87 8.58 8.90
N LYS A 100 -7.10 9.11 8.89
CA LYS A 100 -8.28 8.40 8.40
C LYS A 100 -8.17 8.04 6.92
N CYS A 101 -7.77 8.97 6.07
CA CYS A 101 -7.61 8.77 4.63
C CYS A 101 -6.56 7.72 4.32
N VAL A 102 -5.39 7.76 4.97
CA VAL A 102 -4.34 6.74 4.78
C VAL A 102 -4.86 5.34 5.14
N VAL A 103 -5.56 5.21 6.26
CA VAL A 103 -6.14 3.92 6.67
C VAL A 103 -7.20 3.45 5.69
N PHE A 104 -8.06 4.35 5.19
CA PHE A 104 -9.11 4.02 4.24
C PHE A 104 -8.57 3.60 2.87
N LEU A 105 -7.62 4.37 2.32
CA LEU A 105 -6.98 4.09 1.03
C LEU A 105 -6.26 2.74 1.09
N ASN A 106 -5.52 2.48 2.17
CA ASN A 106 -4.86 1.21 2.36
C ASN A 106 -5.84 0.03 2.51
N LYS A 107 -7.01 0.21 3.14
CA LYS A 107 -8.05 -0.84 3.21
C LYS A 107 -8.65 -1.15 1.84
N SER A 108 -8.89 -0.13 1.03
CA SER A 108 -9.42 -0.28 -0.33
C SER A 108 -8.39 -1.02 -1.20
N ASP A 109 -7.14 -0.57 -1.20
CA ASP A 109 -6.04 -1.24 -1.90
C ASP A 109 -5.84 -2.68 -1.43
N MET A 110 -5.91 -2.92 -0.11
CA MET A 110 -5.82 -4.27 0.45
C MET A 110 -6.93 -5.17 -0.08
N SER A 111 -8.17 -4.68 -0.14
CA SER A 111 -9.30 -5.47 -0.62
C SER A 111 -9.11 -5.87 -2.08
N TYR A 112 -8.61 -4.96 -2.92
CA TYR A 112 -8.25 -5.27 -4.31
C TYR A 112 -7.07 -6.23 -4.41
N LEU A 113 -6.01 -6.04 -3.62
CA LEU A 113 -4.84 -6.94 -3.62
C LEU A 113 -5.21 -8.35 -3.17
N LEU A 114 -6.04 -8.49 -2.14
CA LEU A 114 -6.51 -9.78 -1.64
C LEU A 114 -7.47 -10.45 -2.63
N HIS A 115 -8.38 -9.68 -3.22
CA HIS A 115 -9.26 -10.18 -4.29
C HIS A 115 -8.44 -10.70 -5.48
N ASP A 116 -7.51 -9.88 -5.99
CA ASP A 116 -6.59 -10.26 -7.07
C ASP A 116 -5.84 -11.55 -6.74
N PHE A 117 -5.35 -11.70 -5.50
CA PHE A 117 -4.53 -12.84 -5.12
C PHE A 117 -5.36 -14.12 -5.00
N THR A 118 -6.52 -14.04 -4.35
CA THR A 118 -7.41 -15.19 -4.15
C THR A 118 -8.07 -15.69 -5.44
N HIS A 119 -8.17 -14.82 -6.46
CA HIS A 119 -8.77 -15.14 -7.75
C HIS A 119 -7.74 -15.27 -8.88
N MET A 120 -6.46 -15.43 -8.55
CA MET A 120 -5.44 -15.74 -9.55
C MET A 120 -5.77 -17.07 -10.23
N ASP A 121 -5.83 -17.08 -11.56
CA ASP A 121 -5.97 -18.30 -12.37
C ASP A 121 -4.83 -18.32 -13.38
N ARG A 122 -4.04 -19.40 -13.39
CA ARG A 122 -2.87 -19.59 -14.26
C ARG A 122 -3.20 -19.34 -15.73
N LYS A 123 -4.42 -19.64 -16.19
CA LYS A 123 -4.83 -19.45 -17.60
C LYS A 123 -4.81 -17.99 -18.05
N ASN A 124 -4.92 -17.04 -17.12
CA ASN A 124 -4.95 -15.59 -17.42
C ASN A 124 -3.55 -15.02 -17.66
N PHE A 125 -2.50 -15.84 -17.58
CA PHE A 125 -1.11 -15.42 -17.68
C PHE A 125 -0.45 -16.04 -18.90
N TYR A 126 0.41 -15.25 -19.55
CA TYR A 126 1.15 -15.67 -20.73
C TYR A 126 2.08 -16.86 -20.46
N SER A 127 2.68 -16.92 -19.27
CA SER A 127 3.60 -17.98 -18.85
C SER A 127 3.49 -18.24 -17.35
N LEU A 128 4.00 -19.39 -16.91
CA LEU A 128 4.05 -19.72 -15.49
C LEU A 128 4.96 -18.75 -14.72
N ARG A 129 6.01 -18.23 -15.34
CA ARG A 129 6.86 -17.17 -14.77
C ARG A 129 6.09 -15.88 -14.50
N SER A 130 5.24 -15.44 -15.43
CA SER A 130 4.41 -14.24 -15.23
C SER A 130 3.38 -14.44 -14.11
N TYR A 131 2.85 -15.66 -13.99
CA TYR A 131 1.96 -16.04 -12.88
C TYR A 131 2.69 -15.97 -11.53
N MET A 132 3.86 -16.61 -11.41
CA MET A 132 4.69 -16.56 -10.20
C MET A 132 5.09 -15.14 -9.81
N ALA A 133 5.48 -14.31 -10.80
CA ALA A 133 5.85 -12.92 -10.56
C ALA A 133 4.69 -12.11 -9.97
N LYS A 134 3.47 -12.27 -10.49
CA LYS A 134 2.27 -11.62 -9.92
C LYS A 134 1.95 -12.15 -8.52
N ALA A 135 2.09 -13.46 -8.28
CA ALA A 135 1.86 -14.04 -6.94
C ALA A 135 2.86 -13.47 -5.91
N HIS A 136 4.14 -13.40 -6.25
CA HIS A 136 5.17 -12.77 -5.42
C HIS A 136 4.87 -11.29 -5.16
N TYR A 137 4.52 -10.54 -6.20
CA TYR A 137 4.15 -9.14 -6.09
C TYR A 137 2.98 -8.95 -5.11
N LEU A 138 1.89 -9.69 -5.25
CA LEU A 138 0.71 -9.55 -4.38
C LEU A 138 1.02 -9.94 -2.94
N LYS A 139 1.73 -11.06 -2.73
CA LYS A 139 2.16 -11.51 -1.39
C LYS A 139 3.01 -10.44 -0.70
N GLU A 140 3.97 -9.85 -1.41
CA GLU A 140 4.86 -8.83 -0.84
C GLU A 140 4.13 -7.50 -0.59
N ARG A 141 3.22 -7.10 -1.49
CA ARG A 141 2.39 -5.90 -1.30
C ARG A 141 1.46 -6.03 -0.10
N LEU A 142 0.83 -7.19 0.10
CA LEU A 142 0.01 -7.45 1.30
C LEU A 142 0.87 -7.42 2.58
N ARG A 143 2.08 -8.01 2.54
CA ARG A 143 3.03 -7.95 3.67
C ARG A 143 3.41 -6.51 4.02
N LEU A 144 3.78 -5.70 3.02
CA LEU A 144 4.15 -4.29 3.19
C LEU A 144 2.98 -3.43 3.68
N ALA A 145 1.75 -3.78 3.32
CA ALA A 145 0.53 -3.14 3.80
C ALA A 145 0.15 -3.53 5.25
N GLY A 146 0.93 -4.41 5.90
CA GLY A 146 0.69 -4.88 7.27
C GLY A 146 -0.22 -6.12 7.37
N TYR A 147 -0.57 -6.74 6.24
CA TYR A 147 -1.46 -7.90 6.14
C TYR A 147 -0.71 -9.12 5.62
N GLY A 148 0.44 -9.42 6.23
CA GLY A 148 1.20 -10.61 5.89
C GLY A 148 0.33 -11.86 5.98
N LEU A 149 0.17 -12.56 4.87
CA LEU A 149 -0.53 -13.84 4.84
C LEU A 149 0.31 -14.87 5.59
N GLY A 150 -0.37 -15.78 6.31
CA GLY A 150 0.27 -16.99 6.80
C GLY A 150 0.86 -17.78 5.64
N GLU A 151 1.95 -18.51 5.88
CA GLU A 151 2.64 -19.26 4.82
C GLU A 151 1.70 -20.19 4.05
N SER A 152 0.87 -20.95 4.78
CA SER A 152 -0.13 -21.84 4.20
C SER A 152 -1.20 -21.12 3.38
N GLN A 153 -1.61 -19.90 3.78
CA GLN A 153 -2.61 -19.12 3.04
C GLN A 153 -2.07 -18.67 1.68
N GLY A 154 -0.83 -18.16 1.66
CA GLY A 154 -0.18 -17.77 0.40
C GLY A 154 -0.01 -18.95 -0.54
N VAL A 155 0.41 -20.10 -0.02
CA VAL A 155 0.53 -21.35 -0.79
C VAL A 155 -0.82 -21.78 -1.36
N ALA A 156 -1.88 -21.80 -0.53
CA ALA A 156 -3.22 -22.21 -0.95
C ALA A 156 -3.77 -21.38 -2.12
N PHE A 157 -3.60 -20.05 -2.08
CA PHE A 157 -4.11 -19.17 -3.15
C PHE A 157 -3.41 -19.42 -4.49
N VAL A 158 -2.09 -19.61 -4.47
CA VAL A 158 -1.32 -19.96 -5.67
C VAL A 158 -1.72 -21.35 -6.17
N LEU A 159 -1.87 -22.30 -5.26
CA LEU A 159 -2.19 -23.67 -5.60
C LEU A 159 -3.56 -23.78 -6.27
N TRP A 160 -4.60 -23.13 -5.72
CA TRP A 160 -5.94 -23.14 -6.32
C TRP A 160 -5.98 -22.51 -7.72
N GLY A 161 -5.14 -21.50 -7.96
CA GLY A 161 -5.01 -20.90 -9.28
C GLY A 161 -4.37 -21.79 -10.34
N LEU A 162 -3.72 -22.88 -9.94
CA LEU A 162 -3.07 -23.84 -10.84
C LEU A 162 -3.96 -25.03 -11.20
N LYS A 163 -5.05 -25.24 -10.47
CA LYS A 163 -5.93 -26.42 -10.56
C LYS A 163 -6.31 -26.81 -11.99
N ASN A 164 -6.69 -25.83 -12.80
CA ASN A 164 -7.19 -26.07 -14.15
C ASN A 164 -6.07 -26.21 -15.19
N ALA A 165 -4.92 -25.57 -14.96
CA ALA A 165 -3.82 -25.52 -15.91
C ALA A 165 -2.84 -26.70 -15.74
N HIS A 166 -2.69 -27.21 -14.52
CA HIS A 166 -1.76 -28.30 -14.19
C HIS A 166 -2.44 -29.33 -13.27
N PRO A 167 -3.54 -29.99 -13.69
CA PRO A 167 -4.33 -30.87 -12.83
C PRO A 167 -3.52 -32.05 -12.26
N ASP A 168 -2.62 -32.62 -13.06
CA ASP A 168 -1.80 -33.77 -12.65
C ASP A 168 -0.80 -33.41 -11.55
N HIS A 169 -0.19 -32.21 -11.63
CA HIS A 169 0.73 -31.71 -10.60
C HIS A 169 -0.02 -31.20 -9.37
N HIS A 170 -1.20 -30.59 -9.60
CA HIS A 170 -2.04 -30.03 -8.54
C HIS A 170 -2.45 -31.07 -7.50
N ALA A 171 -2.80 -32.29 -7.91
CA ALA A 171 -3.13 -33.36 -6.96
C ALA A 171 -1.97 -33.69 -6.01
N GLY A 172 -0.74 -33.77 -6.54
CA GLY A 172 0.47 -33.99 -5.75
C GLY A 172 0.78 -32.82 -4.81
N TRP A 173 0.59 -31.57 -5.26
CA TRP A 173 0.76 -30.40 -4.41
C TRP A 173 -0.29 -30.31 -3.30
N ILE A 174 -1.56 -30.69 -3.55
CA ILE A 174 -2.58 -30.77 -2.49
C ILE A 174 -2.15 -31.75 -1.40
N GLN A 175 -1.63 -32.92 -1.77
CA GLN A 175 -1.17 -33.90 -0.78
C GLN A 175 -0.03 -33.35 0.08
N LYS A 176 0.99 -32.71 -0.53
CA LYS A 176 2.07 -32.03 0.20
C LYS A 176 1.57 -30.83 1.02
N PHE A 177 0.48 -30.20 0.62
CA PHE A 177 -0.12 -29.10 1.36
C PHE A 177 -0.86 -29.60 2.60
N ASP A 178 -1.64 -30.68 2.45
CA ASP A 178 -2.42 -31.29 3.52
C ASP A 178 -1.55 -31.92 4.61
N ASP A 179 -0.38 -32.48 4.24
CA ASP A 179 0.60 -33.01 5.20
C ASP A 179 1.53 -31.93 5.81
N GLY A 180 1.39 -30.67 5.37
CA GLY A 180 2.15 -29.52 5.87
C GLY A 180 3.57 -29.40 5.34
N SER A 181 4.00 -30.23 4.38
CA SER A 181 5.35 -30.20 3.80
C SER A 181 5.53 -29.16 2.68
N LEU A 182 4.44 -28.67 2.08
CA LEU A 182 4.49 -27.69 1.00
C LEU A 182 4.63 -26.25 1.52
N THR A 183 5.87 -25.77 1.54
CA THR A 183 6.18 -24.36 1.84
C THR A 183 6.07 -23.47 0.60
N TRP A 184 6.05 -22.15 0.81
CA TRP A 184 6.11 -21.19 -0.31
C TRP A 184 7.37 -21.41 -1.16
N ALA A 185 8.52 -21.60 -0.52
CA ALA A 185 9.78 -21.83 -1.22
C ALA A 185 9.73 -23.11 -2.07
N ALA A 186 9.22 -24.21 -1.49
CA ALA A 186 9.10 -25.49 -2.21
C ALA A 186 8.14 -25.38 -3.40
N LEU A 187 6.98 -24.75 -3.23
CA LEU A 187 6.05 -24.53 -4.36
C LEU A 187 6.69 -23.67 -5.45
N MET A 188 7.37 -22.57 -5.10
CA MET A 188 7.99 -21.70 -6.11
C MET A 188 9.13 -22.41 -6.86
N THR A 189 9.87 -23.30 -6.20
CA THR A 189 10.86 -24.15 -6.88
C THR A 189 10.19 -25.13 -7.84
N ASP A 190 9.17 -25.87 -7.40
CA ASP A 190 8.42 -26.79 -8.27
C ASP A 190 7.85 -26.07 -9.52
N LEU A 191 7.33 -24.84 -9.34
CA LEU A 191 6.82 -24.03 -10.45
C LEU A 191 7.91 -23.47 -11.35
N GLN A 192 9.09 -23.14 -10.80
CA GLN A 192 10.22 -22.70 -11.61
C GLN A 192 10.68 -23.82 -12.54
N ASP A 193 10.84 -25.03 -12.03
CA ASP A 193 11.22 -26.22 -12.82
C ASP A 193 10.18 -26.50 -13.90
N LEU A 194 8.89 -26.43 -13.56
CA LEU A 194 7.80 -26.60 -14.52
C LEU A 194 7.81 -25.49 -15.59
N SER A 195 8.17 -24.26 -15.22
CA SER A 195 8.25 -23.12 -16.15
C SER A 195 9.35 -23.29 -17.18
N GLU A 196 10.41 -24.03 -16.85
CA GLU A 196 11.52 -24.33 -17.74
C GLU A 196 11.16 -25.42 -18.76
N MET A 197 10.17 -26.25 -18.42
CA MET A 197 9.61 -27.28 -19.30
C MET A 197 8.46 -26.77 -20.18
N GLU A 198 7.91 -25.57 -19.91
CA GLU A 198 6.89 -24.97 -20.77
C GLU A 198 7.48 -24.65 -22.15
N PRO A 199 6.90 -25.16 -23.26
CA PRO A 199 7.35 -24.77 -24.58
C PRO A 199 7.19 -23.25 -24.71
N GLN A 200 8.27 -22.55 -25.04
CA GLN A 200 8.22 -21.14 -25.37
C GLN A 200 7.27 -20.96 -26.56
N TYR A 201 6.03 -20.57 -26.30
CA TYR A 201 5.06 -20.38 -27.37
C TYR A 201 5.62 -19.36 -28.38
N PRO A 202 5.71 -19.71 -29.68
CA PRO A 202 6.16 -18.76 -30.68
C PRO A 202 5.17 -17.61 -30.74
N ARG A 203 5.72 -16.39 -30.84
CA ARG A 203 4.97 -15.12 -30.97
C ARG A 203 3.77 -15.33 -31.88
N ARG A 204 2.54 -15.13 -31.37
CA ARG A 204 1.39 -14.87 -32.25
C ARG A 204 1.79 -13.68 -33.11
N ARG A 205 2.17 -13.92 -34.37
CA ARG A 205 2.24 -12.86 -35.37
C ARG A 205 0.85 -12.23 -35.36
N GLY A 206 0.79 -10.94 -35.05
CA GLY A 206 -0.41 -10.15 -35.34
C GLY A 206 -0.80 -10.38 -36.80
N PRO A 207 -2.09 -10.20 -37.14
CA PRO A 207 -2.61 -10.52 -38.46
C PRO A 207 -1.68 -9.96 -39.53
N SER A 208 -1.10 -10.85 -40.33
CA SER A 208 -0.35 -10.49 -41.52
C SER A 208 -1.28 -9.65 -42.38
N ALA A 209 -0.94 -8.38 -42.57
CA ALA A 209 -1.60 -7.52 -43.54
C ALA A 209 -1.69 -8.29 -44.86
N SER A 210 -2.92 -8.58 -45.25
CA SER A 210 -3.26 -9.21 -46.51
C SER A 210 -2.72 -8.35 -47.65
N THR A 211 -1.76 -8.90 -48.37
CA THR A 211 -1.51 -8.55 -49.77
C THR A 211 -2.72 -8.99 -50.60
N GLY A 212 -3.56 -8.02 -50.96
CA GLY A 212 -4.40 -8.03 -52.15
C GLY A 212 -4.31 -6.61 -52.71
N GLY A 213 -3.78 -6.36 -53.89
CA GLY A 213 -4.06 -7.09 -55.12
C GLY A 213 -5.09 -6.29 -55.90
N MET A 214 -4.67 -5.15 -56.45
CA MET A 214 -5.15 -4.52 -57.68
C MET A 214 -3.99 -3.73 -58.27
#